data_AF-A0A9E0RTK0-F1
#
_entry.id   AF-A0A9E0RTK0-F1
#
_cell.length_a   1.000
_cell.length_b   1.000
_cell.length_c   1.000
_cell.angle_alpha   90.00
_cell.angle_beta   90.00
_cell.angle_gamma   90.00
#
_symmetry.space_group_name_H-M   'P 1'
#
loop_
_entity.id
_entity.type
_entity.pdbx_description
1 polymer ?
#
loop_
_entity_poly.entity_id
_entity_poly.type
_entity_poly.pdbx_seq_one_letter_code
_entity_poly.pdbx_strand_id
1 'polypeptide(L)'
;SETRVSSGNVSDADANNSSSSSSDSSSNDSGSNNGRLVSTRITTENDTDFWTDLQLTLETLIGEGEQRMVIVTPHAGMVVVKALPQEIDTVREYLQSAELIMRRQVILEAKILEVRLSDGFQAGINWSALGRLENNKTVIAAQGASALSPLGTTNVFSEPAAMPGATVNPVENALNGFFGLTLNLNDFNAIIDMLETQGSVQVLSSPRISTVNNQKALIKVGQDEFFVTEVENSVTRDVGGTVNTPSVEFTPFFSGIALDVTPQISGDEDIVLHVHPTVSEVVEQERVFEINGENFNIPLAKSSIRESDSIIFAKSGQVVVIGGLIQNASNDTNAQVPWMGRLPGLGALFRQKSQTQVKSELVILLKPKVINADAMANDIADSSLRMQRMRALLK
;
A
#
# COMPACT_ATOMS: atom_id res chain seq x y z
N SER A 1 7.91 5.17 -15.57
CA SER A 1 6.57 5.65 -15.14
C SER A 1 6.66 6.36 -13.81
N GLU A 2 6.24 7.63 -13.73
CA GLU A 2 6.20 8.40 -12.47
C GLU A 2 4.85 8.19 -11.76
N THR A 3 4.85 7.82 -10.48
CA THR A 3 3.65 7.89 -9.63
C THR A 3 3.80 8.87 -8.51
N ARG A 4 2.77 9.69 -8.35
CA ARG A 4 2.68 10.72 -7.31
C ARG A 4 1.57 10.32 -6.35
N VAL A 5 1.95 10.03 -5.10
CA VAL A 5 1.02 9.93 -3.97
C VAL A 5 1.39 11.06 -3.03
N SER A 6 0.49 12.02 -2.88
CA SER A 6 0.69 13.23 -2.06
C SER A 6 -0.17 13.10 -0.81
N SER A 7 0.45 12.86 0.33
CA SER A 7 -0.21 12.84 1.63
C SER A 7 0.05 14.13 2.40
N GLY A 8 -1.01 14.91 2.64
CA GLY A 8 -1.11 15.92 3.70
C GLY A 8 -0.21 17.16 3.60
N ASN A 9 -0.84 18.32 3.49
CA ASN A 9 -0.22 19.63 3.68
C ASN A 9 -0.16 19.98 5.18
N VAL A 10 1.00 20.44 5.67
CA VAL A 10 1.10 21.24 6.90
C VAL A 10 1.70 22.57 6.49
N SER A 11 0.90 23.64 6.54
CA SER A 11 1.38 25.01 6.34
C SER A 11 1.93 25.52 7.68
N ASP A 12 3.25 25.69 7.77
CA ASP A 12 3.86 26.45 8.85
C ASP A 12 3.84 27.94 8.43
N ALA A 13 3.30 28.79 9.29
CA ALA A 13 3.22 30.23 9.06
C ALA A 13 4.53 30.87 9.55
N ASP A 14 5.37 31.33 8.62
CA ASP A 14 6.63 31.99 8.94
C ASP A 14 6.41 33.26 9.79
N ALA A 15 6.93 33.24 11.01
CA ALA A 15 7.08 34.41 11.87
C ALA A 15 8.28 35.23 11.39
N ASN A 16 8.01 36.24 10.55
CA ASN A 16 9.04 37.10 9.97
C ASN A 16 9.51 38.17 10.98
N ASN A 17 10.75 38.06 11.47
CA ASN A 17 11.45 39.16 12.13
C ASN A 17 12.97 39.08 11.91
N SER A 18 13.52 39.88 10.98
CA SER A 18 14.62 40.82 11.30
C SER A 18 15.09 41.60 10.06
N SER A 19 15.39 42.86 10.34
CA SER A 19 15.89 44.00 9.57
C SER A 19 17.17 43.88 8.71
N SER A 20 17.24 44.80 7.72
CA SER A 20 18.42 45.43 7.05
C SER A 20 19.20 44.56 6.05
N SER A 21 19.72 45.02 4.89
CA SER A 21 20.02 46.35 4.34
C SER A 21 20.29 46.29 2.81
N SER A 22 20.06 47.43 2.13
CA SER A 22 20.76 47.97 0.91
C SER A 22 20.83 47.21 -0.43
N SER A 23 20.37 47.91 -1.49
CA SER A 23 20.84 47.97 -2.92
C SER A 23 21.26 46.67 -3.62
N ASP A 24 20.77 46.31 -4.80
CA ASP A 24 20.87 47.04 -6.09
C ASP A 24 20.04 46.28 -7.16
N SER A 25 19.86 46.92 -8.32
CA SER A 25 19.23 46.48 -9.57
C SER A 25 19.33 44.99 -9.99
N SER A 26 18.19 44.43 -10.44
CA SER A 26 18.05 43.80 -11.77
C SER A 26 16.66 43.15 -11.90
N SER A 27 16.07 43.35 -13.07
CA SER A 27 14.88 42.65 -13.55
C SER A 27 15.11 41.15 -13.60
N ASN A 28 14.35 40.37 -12.84
CA ASN A 28 14.14 38.97 -13.11
C ASN A 28 12.70 38.58 -12.71
N ASP A 29 11.92 38.25 -13.73
CA ASP A 29 10.65 37.55 -13.61
C ASP A 29 10.93 36.17 -13.01
N SER A 30 10.66 36.03 -11.71
CA SER A 30 10.67 34.76 -11.02
C SER A 30 9.31 34.61 -10.37
N GLY A 31 8.44 33.82 -11.02
CA GLY A 31 7.19 33.37 -10.46
C GLY A 31 7.46 32.76 -9.09
N SER A 32 6.94 33.42 -8.06
CA SER A 32 6.97 32.96 -6.68
C SER A 32 6.23 31.63 -6.59
N ASN A 33 6.97 30.53 -6.63
CA ASN A 33 6.46 29.22 -6.26
C ASN A 33 6.28 29.22 -4.75
N ASN A 34 5.07 29.54 -4.29
CA ASN A 34 4.66 29.36 -2.91
C ASN A 34 4.68 27.84 -2.62
N GLY A 35 5.80 27.37 -2.08
CA GLY A 35 6.07 25.97 -1.81
C GLY A 35 5.13 25.46 -0.71
N ARG A 36 4.02 24.82 -1.11
CA ARG A 36 3.25 23.92 -0.24
C ARG A 36 4.17 22.77 0.16
N LEU A 37 4.66 22.80 1.40
CA LEU A 37 5.46 21.74 2.01
C LEU A 37 4.57 20.48 2.17
N VAL A 38 4.84 19.48 1.33
CA VAL A 38 4.21 18.14 1.39
C VAL A 38 5.01 17.30 2.39
N SER A 39 4.36 16.79 3.43
CA SER A 39 5.03 16.28 4.63
C SER A 39 5.68 14.90 4.49
N THR A 40 5.53 14.15 3.38
CA THR A 40 6.35 12.97 3.07
C THR A 40 6.25 12.72 1.56
N ARG A 41 7.39 12.55 0.87
CA ARG A 41 7.44 12.30 -0.57
C ARG A 41 8.30 11.08 -0.84
N ILE A 42 7.66 9.96 -1.18
CA ILE A 42 8.36 8.77 -1.70
C ILE A 42 8.18 8.81 -3.22
N THR A 43 9.26 9.12 -3.93
CA THR A 43 9.30 9.09 -5.40
C THR A 43 9.99 7.80 -5.82
N THR A 44 9.22 6.84 -6.32
CA THR A 44 9.77 5.63 -6.95
C THR A 44 9.75 5.85 -8.46
N GLU A 45 10.92 6.15 -9.02
CA GLU A 45 11.12 6.27 -10.46
C GLU A 45 11.65 4.94 -11.00
N ASN A 46 10.84 4.27 -11.81
CA ASN A 46 11.27 3.11 -12.58
C ASN A 46 11.28 3.50 -14.06
N ASP A 47 12.47 3.63 -14.64
CA ASP A 47 12.67 3.80 -16.07
C ASP A 47 12.90 2.43 -16.70
N THR A 48 12.21 2.16 -17.80
CA THR A 48 12.27 0.85 -18.46
C THR A 48 12.07 1.08 -19.95
N ASP A 49 13.18 1.23 -20.68
CA ASP A 49 13.15 1.41 -22.13
C ASP A 49 13.35 0.06 -22.84
N PHE A 50 12.27 -0.71 -22.87
CA PHE A 50 12.22 -2.01 -23.53
C PHE A 50 12.71 -1.97 -24.97
N TRP A 51 12.45 -0.89 -25.71
CA TRP A 51 12.76 -0.83 -27.14
C TRP A 51 14.23 -0.59 -27.40
N THR A 52 14.87 0.24 -26.58
CA THR A 52 16.33 0.44 -26.61
C THR A 52 17.05 -0.85 -26.25
N ASP A 53 16.61 -1.53 -25.18
CA ASP A 53 17.19 -2.81 -24.77
C ASP A 53 16.99 -3.91 -25.82
N LEU A 54 15.81 -3.95 -26.44
CA LEU A 54 15.51 -4.89 -27.52
C LEU A 54 16.41 -4.62 -28.73
N GLN A 55 16.58 -3.38 -29.15
CA GLN A 55 17.46 -3.02 -30.27
C GLN A 55 18.90 -3.48 -29.99
N LEU A 56 19.45 -3.14 -28.82
CA LEU A 56 20.81 -3.50 -28.43
C LEU A 56 21.01 -5.03 -28.40
N THR A 57 20.02 -5.75 -27.85
CA THR A 57 20.06 -7.23 -27.79
C THR A 57 20.03 -7.85 -29.18
N LEU A 58 19.22 -7.32 -30.10
CA LEU A 58 19.18 -7.81 -31.47
C LEU A 58 20.46 -7.51 -32.24
N GLU A 59 21.03 -6.32 -32.09
CA GLU A 59 22.31 -5.95 -32.70
C GLU A 59 23.44 -6.86 -32.22
N THR A 60 23.49 -7.16 -30.92
CA THR A 60 24.49 -8.08 -30.34
C THR A 60 24.30 -9.53 -30.78
N LEU A 61 23.06 -10.01 -30.94
CA LEU A 61 22.76 -11.37 -31.43
C LEU A 61 23.17 -11.58 -32.89
N ILE A 62 23.05 -10.54 -33.73
CA ILE A 62 23.36 -10.61 -35.16
C ILE A 62 24.85 -10.33 -35.43
N GLY A 63 25.51 -9.56 -34.55
CA GLY A 63 26.91 -9.20 -34.65
C GLY A 63 27.20 -8.11 -35.69
N GLU A 64 28.47 -7.70 -35.81
CA GLU A 64 28.89 -6.63 -36.72
C GLU A 64 29.20 -7.17 -38.13
N GLY A 65 28.59 -6.61 -39.17
CA GLY A 65 28.90 -6.96 -40.57
C GLY A 65 28.15 -6.11 -41.60
N GLU A 66 28.74 -5.93 -42.78
CA GLU A 66 28.28 -4.98 -43.83
C GLU A 66 26.86 -5.24 -44.38
N GLN A 67 26.24 -6.38 -44.08
CA GLN A 67 24.89 -6.74 -44.57
C GLN A 67 23.88 -7.03 -43.45
N ARG A 68 24.23 -6.71 -42.21
CA ARG A 68 23.39 -6.89 -41.03
C ARG A 68 22.72 -5.58 -40.67
N MET A 69 21.41 -5.59 -40.48
CA MET A 69 20.67 -4.39 -40.07
C MET A 69 19.51 -4.76 -39.13
N VAL A 70 19.33 -3.95 -38.11
CA VAL A 70 18.16 -4.00 -37.23
C VAL A 70 17.51 -2.63 -37.26
N ILE A 71 16.22 -2.58 -37.55
CA ILE A 71 15.41 -1.37 -37.44
C ILE A 71 14.25 -1.69 -36.53
N VAL A 72 14.18 -0.98 -35.40
CA VAL A 72 13.06 -1.04 -34.47
C VAL A 72 12.19 0.20 -34.70
N THR A 73 10.89 0.00 -34.87
CA THR A 73 9.91 1.10 -34.94
C THR A 73 8.93 0.95 -33.78
N PRO A 74 9.24 1.52 -32.59
CA PRO A 74 8.43 1.37 -31.39
C PRO A 74 6.97 1.78 -31.58
N HIS A 75 6.73 2.89 -32.28
CA HIS A 75 5.39 3.41 -32.54
C HIS A 75 4.52 2.49 -33.42
N ALA A 76 5.13 1.64 -34.24
CA ALA A 76 4.43 0.69 -35.09
C ALA A 76 4.46 -0.75 -34.52
N GLY A 77 5.19 -0.98 -33.41
CA GLY A 77 5.41 -2.33 -32.88
C GLY A 77 6.12 -3.26 -33.87
N MET A 78 6.94 -2.71 -34.77
CA MET A 78 7.61 -3.48 -35.83
C MET A 78 9.12 -3.55 -35.60
N VAL A 79 9.69 -4.71 -35.89
CA VAL A 79 11.13 -4.93 -35.91
C VAL A 79 11.49 -5.56 -37.25
N VAL A 80 12.37 -4.90 -37.99
CA VAL A 80 12.87 -5.35 -39.29
C VAL A 80 14.33 -5.77 -39.13
N VAL A 81 14.61 -7.03 -39.47
CA VAL A 81 15.94 -7.62 -39.32
C VAL A 81 16.43 -8.15 -40.66
N LYS A 82 17.63 -7.74 -41.04
CA LYS A 82 18.39 -8.32 -42.15
C LYS A 82 19.63 -8.97 -41.58
N ALA A 83 19.78 -10.27 -41.77
CA ALA A 83 20.87 -11.06 -41.20
C ALA A 83 21.05 -12.35 -42.02
N LEU A 84 22.06 -13.16 -41.70
CA LEU A 84 22.24 -14.50 -42.28
C LEU A 84 21.10 -15.43 -41.81
N PRO A 85 20.76 -16.49 -42.56
CA PRO A 85 19.65 -17.39 -42.20
C PRO A 85 19.72 -17.94 -40.77
N GLN A 86 20.92 -18.32 -40.30
CA GLN A 86 21.11 -18.83 -38.92
C GLN A 86 20.87 -17.74 -37.85
N GLU A 87 21.27 -16.49 -38.13
CA GLU A 87 21.07 -15.36 -37.22
C GLU A 87 19.58 -14.98 -37.15
N ILE A 88 18.86 -15.05 -38.28
CA ILE A 88 17.40 -14.84 -38.32
C ILE A 88 16.68 -15.86 -37.45
N ASP A 89 17.11 -17.12 -37.46
CA ASP A 89 16.49 -18.17 -36.64
C ASP A 89 16.68 -17.89 -35.14
N THR A 90 17.88 -17.49 -34.71
CA THR A 90 18.17 -17.08 -33.33
C THR A 90 17.34 -15.87 -32.91
N VAL A 91 17.26 -14.85 -33.76
CA VAL A 91 16.44 -13.65 -33.51
C VAL A 91 14.97 -14.01 -33.39
N ARG A 92 14.47 -14.92 -34.24
CA ARG A 92 13.08 -15.38 -34.18
C ARG A 92 12.77 -16.05 -32.84
N GLU A 93 13.65 -16.93 -32.36
CA GLU A 93 13.49 -17.63 -31.09
C GLU A 93 13.49 -16.64 -29.90
N TYR A 94 14.39 -15.66 -29.92
CA TYR A 94 14.44 -14.60 -28.91
C TYR A 94 13.16 -13.76 -28.92
N LEU A 95 12.73 -13.26 -30.09
CA LEU A 95 11.53 -12.43 -30.21
C LEU A 95 10.26 -13.19 -29.80
N GLN A 96 10.16 -14.47 -30.16
CA GLN A 96 9.04 -15.32 -29.76
C GLN A 96 9.01 -15.50 -28.24
N SER A 97 10.16 -15.72 -27.60
CA SER A 97 10.28 -15.83 -26.15
C SER A 97 9.92 -14.50 -25.44
N ALA A 98 10.43 -13.38 -25.96
CA ALA A 98 10.13 -12.05 -25.44
C ALA A 98 8.65 -11.70 -25.55
N GLU A 99 8.02 -11.98 -26.70
CA GLU A 99 6.58 -11.77 -26.90
C GLU A 99 5.75 -12.57 -25.88
N LEU A 100 6.09 -13.86 -25.70
CA LEU A 100 5.38 -14.72 -24.74
C LEU A 100 5.48 -14.19 -23.30
N ILE A 101 6.64 -13.67 -22.89
CA ILE A 101 6.85 -13.13 -21.55
C ILE A 101 6.08 -11.82 -21.35
N MET A 102 6.06 -10.94 -22.36
CA MET A 102 5.35 -9.65 -22.28
C MET A 102 3.83 -9.80 -22.31
N ARG A 103 3.31 -10.81 -23.01
CA ARG A 103 1.86 -11.05 -23.12
C ARG A 103 1.26 -11.72 -21.89
N ARG A 104 2.08 -12.20 -20.94
CA ARG A 104 1.58 -12.76 -19.69
C ARG A 104 0.79 -11.70 -18.93
N GLN A 105 -0.37 -12.11 -18.41
CA GLN A 105 -1.24 -11.24 -17.63
C GLN A 105 -1.46 -11.87 -16.26
N VAL A 106 -1.62 -11.01 -15.25
CA VAL A 106 -1.97 -11.41 -13.90
C VAL A 106 -3.21 -10.66 -13.47
N ILE A 107 -4.12 -11.38 -12.81
CA ILE A 107 -5.22 -10.81 -12.06
C ILE A 107 -4.83 -10.83 -10.61
N LEU A 108 -4.92 -9.67 -9.96
CA LEU A 108 -4.65 -9.47 -8.55
C LEU A 108 -5.98 -9.26 -7.84
N GLU A 109 -6.26 -10.14 -6.88
CA GLU A 109 -7.34 -9.94 -5.91
C GLU A 109 -6.71 -9.55 -4.58
N ALA A 110 -7.12 -8.41 -4.03
CA ALA A 110 -6.71 -7.97 -2.71
C ALA A 110 -7.89 -8.01 -1.74
N LYS A 111 -7.63 -8.27 -0.46
CA LYS A 111 -8.57 -8.07 0.64
C LYS A 111 -7.89 -7.26 1.72
N ILE A 112 -8.43 -6.08 2.01
CA ILE A 112 -7.98 -5.23 3.10
C ILE A 112 -8.93 -5.44 4.28
N LEU A 113 -8.37 -5.89 5.39
CA LEU A 113 -9.09 -6.26 6.60
C LEU A 113 -8.59 -5.39 7.77
N GLU A 114 -9.50 -4.91 8.61
CA GLU A 114 -9.16 -4.37 9.92
C GLU A 114 -9.49 -5.42 10.98
N VAL A 115 -8.51 -5.72 11.84
CA VAL A 115 -8.68 -6.68 12.94
C VAL A 115 -8.59 -5.93 14.25
N ARG A 116 -9.71 -5.84 14.97
CA ARG A 116 -9.72 -5.32 16.35
C ARG A 116 -9.31 -6.44 17.30
N LEU A 117 -8.12 -6.33 17.88
CA LEU A 117 -7.52 -7.36 18.73
C LEU A 117 -8.28 -7.51 20.04
N SER A 118 -8.45 -8.75 20.48
CA SER A 118 -9.00 -9.06 21.81
C SER A 118 -7.94 -8.93 22.91
N ASP A 119 -8.36 -8.89 24.18
CA ASP A 119 -7.48 -8.62 25.32
C ASP A 119 -6.32 -9.63 25.48
N GLY A 120 -6.43 -10.83 24.90
CA GLY A 120 -5.38 -11.85 24.91
C GLY A 120 -4.28 -11.68 23.86
N PHE A 121 -4.47 -10.82 22.84
CA PHE A 121 -3.57 -10.67 21.69
C PHE A 121 -3.01 -9.24 21.56
N GLN A 122 -2.81 -8.56 22.70
CA GLN A 122 -2.36 -7.16 22.73
C GLN A 122 -0.96 -6.92 22.13
N ALA A 123 -0.17 -7.97 21.88
CA ALA A 123 1.14 -7.91 21.24
C ALA A 123 1.09 -7.88 19.70
N GLY A 124 -0.08 -8.09 19.08
CA GLY A 124 -0.26 -8.20 17.63
C GLY A 124 -0.75 -9.57 17.18
N ILE A 125 -1.07 -9.71 15.89
CA ILE A 125 -1.52 -11.00 15.32
C ILE A 125 -0.39 -12.03 15.38
N ASN A 126 -0.69 -13.20 15.96
CA ASN A 126 0.22 -14.33 15.94
C ASN A 126 0.06 -15.14 14.66
N TRP A 127 0.93 -14.86 13.69
CA TRP A 127 0.96 -15.53 12.40
C TRP A 127 1.50 -16.99 12.45
N SER A 128 2.19 -17.39 13.52
CA SER A 128 2.69 -18.77 13.68
C SER A 128 1.57 -19.76 14.02
N ALA A 129 0.45 -19.28 14.54
CA ALA A 129 -0.71 -20.10 14.88
C ALA A 129 -1.38 -20.73 13.64
N LEU A 130 -1.28 -20.09 12.48
CA LEU A 130 -1.82 -20.59 11.21
C LEU A 130 -1.15 -21.89 10.74
N GLY A 131 0.10 -22.13 11.16
CA GLY A 131 0.86 -23.34 10.82
C GLY A 131 0.45 -24.58 11.61
N ARG A 132 -0.46 -24.47 12.59
CA ARG A 132 -0.90 -25.57 13.46
C ARG A 132 -2.25 -26.17 13.06
N LEU A 133 -2.80 -25.78 11.91
CA LEU A 133 -4.08 -26.33 11.43
C LEU A 133 -3.88 -27.79 11.00
N GLU A 134 -4.62 -28.70 11.65
CA GLU A 134 -4.44 -30.16 11.78
C GLU A 134 -4.31 -31.02 10.50
N ASN A 135 -4.22 -30.46 9.30
CA ASN A 135 -4.26 -31.24 8.06
C ASN A 135 -3.09 -30.95 7.13
N ASN A 136 -1.98 -31.68 7.34
CA ASN A 136 -0.95 -32.04 6.34
C ASN A 136 -0.64 -30.96 5.27
N LYS A 137 -0.45 -29.69 5.69
CA LYS A 137 -0.03 -28.59 4.81
C LYS A 137 1.27 -28.02 5.34
N THR A 138 2.32 -28.19 4.55
CA THR A 138 3.66 -27.63 4.81
C THR A 138 3.60 -26.11 4.82
N VAL A 139 4.07 -25.49 5.91
CA VAL A 139 4.18 -24.04 6.07
C VAL A 139 5.66 -23.67 6.17
N ILE A 140 6.09 -22.71 5.35
CA ILE A 140 7.41 -22.06 5.46
C ILE A 140 7.16 -20.66 6.02
N ALA A 141 7.32 -20.50 7.33
CA ALA A 141 7.28 -19.19 7.96
C ALA A 141 8.71 -18.63 8.04
N ALA A 142 9.05 -17.67 7.18
CA ALA A 142 10.30 -16.93 7.27
C ALA A 142 10.03 -15.58 7.95
N GLN A 143 10.29 -15.50 9.26
CA GLN A 143 10.47 -14.22 9.96
C GLN A 143 11.94 -14.10 10.30
N GLY A 144 12.62 -13.11 9.71
CA GLY A 144 14.07 -12.97 9.85
C GLY A 144 14.84 -14.09 9.14
N ALA A 145 16.06 -13.77 8.71
CA ALA A 145 16.84 -14.59 7.78
C ALA A 145 17.11 -16.02 8.30
N SER A 146 16.35 -17.01 7.81
CA SER A 146 16.83 -18.36 7.48
C SER A 146 15.68 -19.18 6.86
N ALA A 147 15.51 -19.10 5.55
CA ALA A 147 14.68 -20.05 4.80
C ALA A 147 15.15 -20.16 3.34
N LEU A 148 16.42 -20.49 3.14
CA LEU A 148 16.92 -21.06 1.89
C LEU A 148 17.52 -22.44 2.20
N SER A 149 16.66 -23.40 2.53
CA SER A 149 17.00 -24.81 2.44
C SER A 149 16.17 -25.40 1.29
N PRO A 150 16.80 -25.74 0.15
CA PRO A 150 16.08 -26.41 -0.92
C PRO A 150 15.82 -27.85 -0.46
N LEU A 151 14.57 -28.27 -0.61
CA LEU A 151 14.16 -29.67 -0.70
C LEU A 151 14.20 -30.50 0.62
N GLY A 152 13.01 -30.77 1.17
CA GLY A 152 12.71 -32.08 1.73
C GLY A 152 12.88 -32.33 3.24
N THR A 153 13.08 -31.33 4.10
CA THR A 153 13.21 -31.58 5.55
C THR A 153 12.13 -30.88 6.37
N THR A 154 11.28 -31.69 7.01
CA THR A 154 10.24 -31.28 7.95
C THR A 154 10.86 -30.88 9.30
N ASN A 155 11.10 -29.59 9.51
CA ASN A 155 11.35 -29.06 10.86
C ASN A 155 10.10 -28.34 11.35
N VAL A 156 9.20 -29.10 11.96
CA VAL A 156 8.16 -28.57 12.84
C VAL A 156 8.86 -28.12 14.12
N PHE A 157 8.59 -26.89 14.56
CA PHE A 157 8.96 -26.39 15.89
C PHE A 157 8.24 -27.23 16.96
N SER A 158 8.77 -28.42 17.25
CA SER A 158 8.50 -29.14 18.49
C SER A 158 9.66 -28.85 19.44
N GLU A 159 9.30 -28.46 20.65
CA GLU A 159 10.06 -28.48 21.89
C GLU A 159 11.26 -29.46 21.84
N PRO A 160 12.47 -29.05 22.26
CA PRO A 160 13.67 -29.85 22.06
C PRO A 160 13.62 -31.10 22.95
N ALA A 161 13.10 -32.20 22.40
CA ALA A 161 13.47 -33.52 22.86
C ALA A 161 14.96 -33.68 22.53
N ALA A 162 15.80 -33.53 23.55
CA ALA A 162 17.25 -33.59 23.44
C ALA A 162 17.67 -34.90 22.77
N MET A 163 18.05 -34.84 21.49
CA MET A 163 18.93 -35.83 20.89
C MET A 163 20.35 -35.51 21.34
N PRO A 164 21.04 -36.44 22.05
CA PRO A 164 22.44 -36.23 22.43
C PRO A 164 23.31 -36.11 21.17
N GLY A 165 23.87 -34.93 20.92
CA GLY A 165 24.91 -34.71 19.90
C GLY A 165 24.58 -33.76 18.75
N ALA A 166 23.38 -33.19 18.66
CA ALA A 166 23.06 -32.18 17.66
C ALA A 166 23.28 -30.76 18.23
N THR A 167 24.47 -30.19 18.01
CA THR A 167 24.77 -28.79 18.32
C THR A 167 24.16 -27.89 17.25
N VAL A 168 23.00 -27.30 17.52
CA VAL A 168 22.41 -26.24 16.69
C VAL A 168 22.88 -24.90 17.26
N ASN A 169 23.89 -24.28 16.63
CA ASN A 169 24.34 -22.94 16.98
C ASN A 169 23.32 -21.91 16.45
N PRO A 170 22.70 -21.07 17.30
CA PRO A 170 21.96 -19.92 16.81
C PRO A 170 22.96 -18.89 16.29
N VAL A 171 22.93 -18.62 14.99
CA VAL A 171 23.69 -17.50 14.40
C VAL A 171 22.92 -16.23 14.72
N GLU A 172 23.44 -15.47 15.70
CA GLU A 172 23.09 -14.07 15.88
C GLU A 172 23.63 -13.27 14.68
N ASN A 173 22.77 -12.81 13.79
CA ASN A 173 23.11 -11.73 12.88
C ASN A 173 21.87 -10.90 12.51
N ALA A 174 21.95 -9.63 12.90
CA ALA A 174 21.02 -8.57 12.62
C ALA A 174 21.03 -8.20 11.13
N LEU A 175 19.87 -8.23 10.46
CA LEU A 175 19.64 -7.52 9.19
C LEU A 175 18.18 -7.06 9.08
N ASN A 176 18.04 -5.79 8.70
CA ASN A 176 16.83 -4.97 8.68
C ASN A 176 15.75 -5.42 7.67
N GLY A 177 14.48 -5.33 8.07
CA GLY A 177 13.41 -4.77 7.22
C GLY A 177 12.51 -5.71 6.39
N PHE A 178 12.70 -7.03 6.40
CA PHE A 178 11.86 -7.93 5.58
C PHE A 178 10.76 -8.62 6.41
N PHE A 179 9.50 -8.22 6.22
CA PHE A 179 8.31 -8.90 6.73
C PHE A 179 7.45 -9.41 5.57
N GLY A 180 7.57 -10.70 5.23
CA GLY A 180 6.73 -11.35 4.23
C GLY A 180 6.47 -12.80 4.60
N LEU A 181 5.21 -13.16 4.87
CA LEU A 181 4.80 -14.53 5.16
C LEU A 181 4.15 -15.15 3.91
N THR A 182 4.76 -16.21 3.38
CA THR A 182 4.22 -16.94 2.23
C THR A 182 3.47 -18.19 2.70
N LEU A 183 2.17 -18.26 2.42
CA LEU A 183 1.30 -19.33 2.89
C LEU A 183 0.80 -20.15 1.70
N ASN A 184 0.97 -21.47 1.73
CA ASN A 184 0.34 -22.36 0.74
C ASN A 184 -1.14 -22.60 1.08
N LEU A 185 -1.91 -21.51 1.06
CA LEU A 185 -3.36 -21.53 1.25
C LEU A 185 -4.03 -21.07 -0.04
N ASN A 186 -4.87 -21.93 -0.61
CA ASN A 186 -5.65 -21.61 -1.81
C ASN A 186 -6.87 -20.73 -1.52
N ASP A 187 -7.18 -20.48 -0.24
CA ASP A 187 -8.39 -19.80 0.18
C ASP A 187 -8.12 -18.73 1.24
N PHE A 188 -8.70 -17.55 1.05
CA PHE A 188 -8.68 -16.43 1.99
C PHE A 188 -9.42 -16.76 3.29
N ASN A 189 -10.46 -17.61 3.21
CA ASN A 189 -11.32 -17.91 4.34
C ASN A 189 -10.54 -18.50 5.53
N ALA A 190 -9.55 -19.38 5.27
CA ALA A 190 -8.73 -19.96 6.33
C ALA A 190 -7.92 -18.92 7.14
N ILE A 191 -7.50 -17.83 6.48
CA ILE A 191 -6.78 -16.75 7.14
C ILE A 191 -7.78 -15.89 7.93
N ILE A 192 -8.93 -15.59 7.35
CA ILE A 192 -10.00 -14.82 8.02
C ILE A 192 -10.47 -15.55 9.28
N ASP A 193 -10.77 -16.85 9.19
CA ASP A 193 -11.17 -17.66 10.34
C ASP A 193 -10.13 -17.64 11.47
N MET A 194 -8.83 -17.70 11.12
CA MET A 194 -7.74 -17.58 12.10
C MET A 194 -7.72 -16.19 12.75
N LEU A 195 -7.89 -15.13 11.97
CA LEU A 195 -7.95 -13.76 12.49
C LEU A 195 -9.15 -13.57 13.41
N GLU A 196 -10.30 -14.17 13.10
CA GLU A 196 -11.50 -14.16 13.92
C GLU A 196 -11.30 -14.84 15.29
N THR A 197 -10.37 -15.81 15.41
CA THR A 197 -10.01 -16.36 16.73
C THR A 197 -9.21 -15.41 17.61
N GLN A 198 -8.54 -14.40 17.02
CA GLN A 198 -7.64 -13.48 17.71
C GLN A 198 -8.30 -12.10 17.94
N GLY A 199 -9.35 -11.78 17.18
CA GLY A 199 -10.06 -10.50 17.29
C GLY A 199 -11.31 -10.42 16.40
N SER A 200 -11.96 -9.27 16.39
CA SER A 200 -13.07 -8.99 15.47
C SER A 200 -12.52 -8.54 14.13
N VAL A 201 -12.85 -9.25 13.06
CA VAL A 201 -12.39 -8.94 11.69
C VAL A 201 -13.46 -8.17 10.94
N GLN A 202 -13.07 -7.08 10.28
CA GLN A 202 -13.92 -6.32 9.38
C GLN A 202 -13.27 -6.19 8.02
N VAL A 203 -13.99 -6.55 6.96
CA VAL A 203 -13.52 -6.33 5.57
C VAL A 203 -13.75 -4.88 5.20
N LEU A 204 -12.67 -4.13 4.96
CA LEU A 204 -12.76 -2.74 4.50
C LEU A 204 -13.00 -2.67 2.99
N SER A 205 -12.31 -3.52 2.23
CA SER A 205 -12.45 -3.56 0.76
C SER A 205 -11.90 -4.83 0.13
N SER A 206 -12.32 -5.11 -1.10
CA SER A 206 -11.81 -6.21 -1.93
C SER A 206 -11.55 -5.75 -3.38
N PRO A 207 -10.54 -4.89 -3.62
CA PRO A 207 -10.25 -4.43 -4.97
C PRO A 207 -9.67 -5.55 -5.83
N ARG A 208 -9.97 -5.50 -7.13
CA ARG A 208 -9.48 -6.45 -8.13
C ARG A 208 -8.96 -5.68 -9.33
N ILE A 209 -7.74 -5.98 -9.75
CA ILE A 209 -7.08 -5.33 -10.88
C ILE A 209 -6.35 -6.37 -11.75
N SER A 210 -6.35 -6.17 -13.06
CA SER A 210 -5.61 -7.00 -14.01
C SER A 210 -4.55 -6.17 -14.70
N THR A 211 -3.35 -6.73 -14.88
CA THR A 211 -2.29 -6.05 -15.61
C THR A 211 -1.39 -7.03 -16.36
N VAL A 212 -0.67 -6.53 -17.36
CA VAL A 212 0.33 -7.30 -18.10
C VAL A 212 1.65 -7.33 -17.34
N ASN A 213 2.52 -8.26 -17.71
CA ASN A 213 3.85 -8.39 -17.15
C ASN A 213 4.66 -7.09 -17.27
N ASN A 214 5.39 -6.72 -16.22
CA ASN A 214 6.19 -5.49 -16.09
C ASN A 214 5.41 -4.18 -16.26
N GLN A 215 4.08 -4.23 -16.31
CA GLN A 215 3.25 -3.03 -16.43
C GLN A 215 2.58 -2.69 -15.11
N LYS A 216 2.84 -1.46 -14.68
CA LYS A 216 2.23 -0.86 -13.51
C LYS A 216 0.74 -0.65 -13.68
N ALA A 217 -0.02 -0.97 -12.64
CA ALA A 217 -1.46 -0.80 -12.59
C ALA A 217 -1.88 -0.16 -11.26
N LEU A 218 -2.81 0.78 -11.32
CA LEU A 218 -3.28 1.55 -10.17
C LEU A 218 -4.80 1.48 -10.11
N ILE A 219 -5.35 1.16 -8.94
CA ILE A 219 -6.77 1.27 -8.63
C ILE A 219 -6.96 2.17 -7.42
N LYS A 220 -7.91 3.11 -7.50
CA LYS A 220 -8.36 3.95 -6.39
C LYS A 220 -9.85 3.74 -6.19
N VAL A 221 -10.26 3.48 -4.95
CA VAL A 221 -11.65 3.26 -4.55
C VAL A 221 -11.92 4.11 -3.33
N GLY A 222 -12.79 5.10 -3.43
CA GLY A 222 -13.05 6.05 -2.36
C GLY A 222 -13.88 7.25 -2.81
N GLN A 223 -13.90 8.27 -1.97
CA GLN A 223 -14.56 9.55 -2.23
C GLN A 223 -13.61 10.71 -1.91
N ASP A 224 -13.74 11.79 -2.67
CA ASP A 224 -13.06 13.05 -2.37
C ASP A 224 -14.02 13.93 -1.55
N GLU A 225 -13.64 14.26 -0.32
CA GLU A 225 -14.39 15.16 0.56
C GLU A 225 -13.74 16.54 0.57
N PHE A 226 -14.54 17.58 0.37
CA PHE A 226 -14.05 18.96 0.38
C PHE A 226 -14.10 19.53 1.80
N PHE A 227 -12.96 20.03 2.27
CA PHE A 227 -12.87 20.71 3.56
C PHE A 227 -12.46 22.16 3.36
N VAL A 228 -12.95 23.02 4.27
CA VAL A 228 -12.53 24.41 4.34
C VAL A 228 -11.09 24.44 4.84
N THR A 229 -10.15 24.81 3.98
CA THR A 229 -8.74 24.90 4.33
C THR A 229 -8.30 26.32 4.63
N GLU A 230 -9.00 27.30 4.09
CA GLU A 230 -8.66 28.70 4.26
C GLU A 230 -9.92 29.56 4.30
N VAL A 231 -9.94 30.51 5.24
CA VAL A 231 -10.95 31.55 5.33
C VAL A 231 -10.19 32.87 5.35
N GLU A 232 -10.13 33.53 4.19
CA GLU A 232 -9.56 34.86 4.08
C GLU A 232 -10.68 35.89 4.27
N ASN A 233 -10.50 36.81 5.21
CA ASN A 233 -11.43 37.92 5.40
C ASN A 233 -10.89 39.14 4.64
N SER A 234 -11.45 39.43 3.46
CA SER A 234 -11.17 40.69 2.77
C SER A 234 -12.01 41.81 3.38
N VAL A 235 -11.33 42.83 3.90
CA VAL A 235 -11.94 44.03 4.48
C VAL A 235 -11.78 45.18 3.50
N THR A 236 -12.84 45.49 2.76
CA THR A 236 -12.88 46.65 1.85
C THR A 236 -13.48 47.82 2.60
N ARG A 237 -12.70 48.90 2.80
CA ARG A 237 -13.20 50.15 3.36
C ARG A 237 -13.60 51.08 2.24
N ASP A 238 -14.88 51.45 2.19
CA ASP A 238 -15.41 52.47 1.29
C ASP A 238 -15.99 53.64 2.11
N VAL A 239 -16.26 54.78 1.47
CA VAL A 239 -16.68 56.04 2.11
C VAL A 239 -17.99 55.91 2.91
N GLY A 240 -18.75 54.82 2.72
CA GLY A 240 -20.00 54.50 3.42
C GLY A 240 -19.92 53.44 4.52
N GLY A 241 -18.75 52.84 4.79
CA GLY A 241 -18.61 51.80 5.83
C GLY A 241 -17.57 50.72 5.51
N THR A 242 -17.35 49.83 6.48
CA THR A 242 -16.47 48.65 6.31
C THR A 242 -17.31 47.47 5.81
N VAL A 243 -16.95 46.90 4.65
CA VAL A 243 -17.58 45.68 4.12
C VAL A 243 -16.60 44.52 4.29
N ASN A 244 -17.02 43.49 5.03
CA ASN A 244 -16.28 42.23 5.14
C ASN A 244 -16.86 41.22 4.15
N THR A 245 -16.06 40.77 3.19
CA THR A 245 -16.43 39.64 2.31
C THR A 245 -15.48 38.48 2.60
N PRO A 246 -15.91 37.44 3.33
CA PRO A 246 -15.10 36.24 3.53
C PRO A 246 -14.99 35.47 2.20
N SER A 247 -13.76 35.17 1.77
CA SER A 247 -13.47 34.16 0.75
C SER A 247 -13.09 32.85 1.43
N VAL A 248 -13.74 31.76 1.01
CA VAL A 248 -13.54 30.42 1.58
C VAL A 248 -12.92 29.53 0.50
N GLU A 249 -11.75 28.96 0.77
CA GLU A 249 -11.11 27.97 -0.11
C GLU A 249 -11.45 26.55 0.35
N PHE A 250 -11.84 25.72 -0.61
CA PHE A 250 -12.13 24.30 -0.41
C PHE A 250 -11.04 23.45 -1.05
N THR A 251 -10.41 22.57 -0.26
CA THR A 251 -9.46 21.57 -0.77
C THR A 251 -10.09 20.17 -0.71
N PRO A 252 -10.00 19.36 -1.78
CA PRO A 252 -10.44 17.97 -1.74
C PRO A 252 -9.42 17.09 -1.00
N PHE A 253 -9.93 16.23 -0.11
CA PHE A 253 -9.18 15.19 0.58
C PHE A 253 -9.74 13.82 0.19
N PHE A 254 -8.88 12.95 -0.32
CA PHE A 254 -9.27 11.58 -0.70
C PHE A 254 -9.42 10.70 0.56
N SER A 255 -10.59 10.11 0.72
CA SER A 255 -10.92 9.10 1.73
C SER A 255 -11.25 7.79 1.02
N GLY A 256 -10.41 6.77 1.22
CA GLY A 256 -10.53 5.49 0.53
C GLY A 256 -9.22 4.73 0.43
N ILE A 257 -9.16 3.80 -0.51
CA ILE A 257 -8.05 2.88 -0.70
C ILE A 257 -7.45 3.08 -2.09
N ALA A 258 -6.13 3.15 -2.16
CA ALA A 258 -5.37 3.07 -3.39
C ALA A 258 -4.49 1.81 -3.35
N LEU A 259 -4.42 1.09 -4.46
CA LEU A 259 -3.53 -0.05 -4.63
C LEU A 259 -2.78 0.10 -5.94
N ASP A 260 -1.46 0.15 -5.80
CA ASP A 260 -0.51 0.21 -6.89
C ASP A 260 0.27 -1.11 -6.94
N VAL A 261 0.35 -1.70 -8.13
CA VAL A 261 0.98 -2.99 -8.36
C VAL A 261 1.76 -3.02 -9.66
N THR A 262 2.99 -3.56 -9.61
CA THR A 262 3.79 -3.89 -10.78
C THR A 262 4.21 -5.36 -10.69
N PRO A 263 3.69 -6.25 -11.55
CA PRO A 263 4.06 -7.65 -11.53
C PRO A 263 5.23 -7.96 -12.44
N GLN A 264 5.99 -8.98 -12.05
CA GLN A 264 6.99 -9.65 -12.87
C GLN A 264 6.70 -11.15 -12.82
N ILE A 265 6.35 -11.71 -13.97
CA ILE A 265 5.90 -13.09 -14.12
C ILE A 265 7.03 -13.92 -14.73
N SER A 266 7.48 -14.94 -14.01
CA SER A 266 8.46 -15.92 -14.47
C SER A 266 7.82 -16.97 -15.40
N GLY A 267 8.65 -17.73 -16.12
CA GLY A 267 8.25 -18.86 -16.96
C GLY A 267 7.40 -19.90 -16.22
N ASP A 268 7.78 -20.20 -14.97
CA ASP A 268 7.19 -21.24 -14.09
C ASP A 268 5.97 -20.75 -13.29
N GLU A 269 5.30 -19.69 -13.73
CA GLU A 269 4.14 -19.08 -13.04
C GLU A 269 4.42 -18.52 -11.63
N ASP A 270 5.70 -18.36 -11.29
CA ASP A 270 6.14 -17.59 -10.14
C ASP A 270 6.00 -16.09 -10.44
N ILE A 271 5.55 -15.32 -9.45
CA ILE A 271 5.16 -13.93 -9.61
C ILE A 271 5.85 -13.12 -8.51
N VAL A 272 6.68 -12.17 -8.92
CA VAL A 272 7.18 -11.10 -8.06
C VAL A 272 6.26 -9.90 -8.24
N LEU A 273 5.80 -9.31 -7.14
CA LEU A 273 4.94 -8.13 -7.17
C LEU A 273 5.60 -7.03 -6.37
N HIS A 274 5.78 -5.86 -6.98
CA HIS A 274 5.96 -4.62 -6.25
C HIS A 274 4.57 -4.07 -5.92
N VAL A 275 4.27 -3.90 -4.64
CA VAL A 275 2.93 -3.54 -4.17
C VAL A 275 3.03 -2.37 -3.20
N HIS A 276 2.28 -1.32 -3.50
CA HIS A 276 2.14 -0.14 -2.66
C HIS A 276 0.65 0.14 -2.38
N PRO A 277 0.08 -0.46 -1.31
CA PRO A 277 -1.26 -0.14 -0.85
C PRO A 277 -1.25 1.09 0.08
N THR A 278 -2.30 1.91 -0.04
CA THR A 278 -2.57 3.07 0.80
C THR A 278 -4.03 3.06 1.23
N VAL A 279 -4.30 3.25 2.52
CA VAL A 279 -5.63 3.44 3.09
C VAL A 279 -5.67 4.81 3.75
N SER A 280 -6.54 5.69 3.27
CA SER A 280 -6.77 7.04 3.80
C SER A 280 -8.18 7.12 4.37
N GLU A 281 -8.31 7.62 5.58
CA GLU A 281 -9.58 7.95 6.22
C GLU A 281 -9.56 9.42 6.58
N VAL A 282 -10.55 10.18 6.11
CA VAL A 282 -10.68 11.60 6.43
C VAL A 282 -11.91 11.78 7.30
N VAL A 283 -11.73 12.42 8.45
CA VAL A 283 -12.80 12.76 9.37
C VAL A 283 -12.81 14.25 9.65
N GLU A 284 -14.00 14.81 9.83
CA GLU A 284 -14.16 16.19 10.27
C GLU A 284 -13.72 16.33 11.74
N GLN A 285 -12.84 17.30 12.00
CA GLN A 285 -12.46 17.69 13.35
C GLN A 285 -12.82 19.15 13.57
N GLU A 286 -13.88 19.36 14.36
CA GLU A 286 -14.27 20.68 14.84
C GLU A 286 -13.19 21.25 15.75
N ARG A 287 -12.71 22.46 15.42
CA ARG A 287 -11.89 23.27 16.30
C ARG A 287 -12.67 24.50 16.70
N VAL A 288 -12.97 24.58 17.99
CA VAL A 288 -13.58 25.76 18.62
C VAL A 288 -12.47 26.68 19.10
N PHE A 289 -12.50 27.93 18.65
CA PHE A 289 -11.65 28.99 19.17
C PHE A 289 -12.50 30.21 19.54
N GLU A 290 -12.12 30.86 20.63
CA GLU A 290 -12.81 32.02 21.17
C GLU A 290 -12.06 33.28 20.73
N ILE A 291 -12.75 34.17 20.01
CA ILE A 291 -12.22 35.50 19.65
C ILE A 291 -13.22 36.52 20.17
N ASN A 292 -12.76 37.44 21.03
CA ASN A 292 -13.61 38.50 21.62
C ASN A 292 -14.87 38.01 22.35
N GLY A 293 -14.87 36.79 22.92
CA GLY A 293 -16.03 36.22 23.62
C GLY A 293 -17.06 35.55 22.70
N GLU A 294 -16.79 35.48 21.39
CA GLU A 294 -17.59 34.70 20.44
C GLU A 294 -16.86 33.40 20.08
N ASN A 295 -17.61 32.29 20.10
CA ASN A 295 -17.11 30.98 19.72
C ASN A 295 -17.19 30.82 18.20
N PHE A 296 -16.04 30.58 17.58
CA PHE A 296 -15.94 30.21 16.18
C PHE A 296 -15.66 28.72 16.09
N ASN A 297 -16.45 28.01 15.27
CA ASN A 297 -16.24 26.60 14.96
C ASN A 297 -15.74 26.49 13.52
N ILE A 298 -14.51 26.02 13.33
CA ILE A 298 -14.00 25.67 11.99
C ILE A 298 -13.91 24.14 11.89
N PRO A 299 -14.61 23.54 10.91
CA PRO A 299 -14.44 22.13 10.59
C PRO A 299 -13.15 21.93 9.80
N LEU A 300 -12.15 21.29 10.42
CA LEU A 300 -10.90 20.95 9.77
C LEU A 300 -10.92 19.50 9.26
N ALA A 301 -10.20 19.23 8.18
CA ALA A 301 -9.92 17.87 7.75
C ALA A 301 -8.88 17.21 8.67
N LYS A 302 -9.23 16.09 9.29
CA LYS A 302 -8.26 15.19 9.92
C LYS A 302 -8.10 13.94 9.06
N SER A 303 -6.99 13.85 8.35
CA SER A 303 -6.66 12.66 7.54
C SER A 303 -5.77 11.69 8.33
N SER A 304 -6.14 10.42 8.31
CA SER A 304 -5.35 9.29 8.80
C SER A 304 -4.95 8.42 7.62
N ILE A 305 -3.65 8.30 7.36
CA ILE A 305 -3.12 7.57 6.22
C ILE A 305 -2.30 6.39 6.73
N ARG A 306 -2.54 5.21 6.15
CA ARG A 306 -1.81 3.96 6.39
C ARG A 306 -1.29 3.48 5.05
N GLU A 307 0.02 3.42 4.90
CA GLU A 307 0.67 3.00 3.65
C GLU A 307 1.80 2.01 3.93
N SER A 308 2.08 1.16 2.95
CA SER A 308 3.24 0.26 2.96
C SER A 308 3.80 0.15 1.56
N ASP A 309 5.10 -0.08 1.44
CA ASP A 309 5.76 -0.38 0.18
C ASP A 309 6.52 -1.69 0.32
N SER A 310 6.28 -2.66 -0.57
CA SER A 310 6.81 -4.01 -0.40
C SER A 310 6.97 -4.75 -1.73
N ILE A 311 8.02 -5.58 -1.80
CA ILE A 311 8.20 -6.55 -2.87
C ILE A 311 7.87 -7.94 -2.31
N ILE A 312 6.88 -8.60 -2.89
CA ILE A 312 6.45 -9.94 -2.48
C ILE A 312 6.69 -10.95 -3.58
N PHE A 313 6.96 -12.19 -3.17
CA PHE A 313 7.05 -13.35 -4.04
C PHE A 313 5.85 -14.28 -3.77
N ALA A 314 5.15 -14.69 -4.82
CA ALA A 314 3.97 -15.52 -4.75
C ALA A 314 3.90 -16.48 -5.95
N LYS A 315 3.36 -17.69 -5.75
CA LYS A 315 2.94 -18.56 -6.85
C LYS A 315 1.56 -18.15 -7.38
N SER A 316 1.27 -18.46 -8.63
CA SER A 316 -0.07 -18.29 -9.21
C SER A 316 -1.15 -18.96 -8.33
N GLY A 317 -2.13 -18.18 -7.88
CA GLY A 317 -3.24 -18.60 -7.03
C GLY A 317 -2.93 -18.66 -5.53
N GLN A 318 -1.70 -18.36 -5.10
CA GLN A 318 -1.30 -18.40 -3.70
C GLN A 318 -1.69 -17.10 -2.98
N VAL A 319 -2.19 -17.21 -1.75
CA VAL A 319 -2.46 -16.03 -0.91
C VAL A 319 -1.21 -15.64 -0.14
N VAL A 320 -0.81 -14.37 -0.24
CA VAL A 320 0.28 -13.74 0.51
C VAL A 320 -0.29 -12.69 1.45
N VAL A 321 0.29 -12.59 2.64
CA VAL A 321 -0.05 -11.57 3.62
C VAL A 321 1.03 -10.49 3.59
N ILE A 322 0.64 -9.27 3.26
CA ILE A 322 1.45 -8.07 3.47
C ILE A 322 1.02 -7.51 4.83
N GLY A 323 1.95 -7.53 5.78
CA GLY A 323 1.74 -7.47 7.23
C GLY A 323 1.03 -6.23 7.81
N GLY A 324 1.08 -6.15 9.15
CA GLY A 324 0.17 -5.39 9.99
C GLY A 324 0.70 -4.07 10.54
N LEU A 325 -0.01 -2.99 10.21
CA LEU A 325 0.13 -1.70 10.91
C LEU A 325 -0.76 -1.74 12.15
N ILE A 326 -0.14 -1.77 13.34
CA ILE A 326 -0.85 -1.76 14.61
C ILE A 326 -1.15 -0.31 15.01
N GLN A 327 -2.42 -0.02 15.27
CA GLN A 327 -2.90 1.22 15.86
C GLN A 327 -3.38 0.97 17.28
N ASN A 328 -2.92 1.81 18.20
CA ASN A 328 -3.43 1.86 19.57
C ASN A 328 -4.26 3.14 19.74
N ALA A 329 -5.54 2.97 20.03
CA ALA A 329 -6.42 4.07 20.45
C ALA A 329 -6.74 3.90 21.95
N SER A 330 -6.40 4.89 22.77
CA SER A 330 -6.80 4.93 24.18
C SER A 330 -7.84 6.03 24.38
N ASN A 331 -8.97 5.69 24.97
CA ASN A 331 -10.00 6.62 25.39
C ASN A 331 -10.10 6.62 26.92
N ASP A 332 -9.69 7.73 27.53
CA ASP A 332 -9.68 7.91 28.98
C ASP A 332 -10.87 8.80 29.39
N THR A 333 -11.90 8.20 29.97
CA THR A 333 -13.06 8.90 30.52
C THR A 333 -12.90 9.08 32.02
N ASN A 334 -12.75 10.32 32.47
CA ASN A 334 -12.68 10.66 33.90
C ASN A 334 -13.95 11.40 34.32
N ALA A 335 -14.81 10.71 35.08
CA ALA A 335 -15.95 11.34 35.75
C ALA A 335 -15.55 11.69 37.19
N GLN A 336 -15.87 12.90 37.64
CA GLN A 336 -15.61 13.32 39.03
C GLN A 336 -16.73 14.21 39.54
N VAL A 337 -17.09 14.05 40.81
CA VAL A 337 -18.04 14.95 41.45
C VAL A 337 -17.37 16.31 41.69
N PRO A 338 -17.99 17.44 41.27
CA PRO A 338 -17.44 18.77 41.53
C PRO A 338 -17.13 18.97 43.02
N TRP A 339 -16.02 19.65 43.33
CA TRP A 339 -15.47 19.90 44.68
C TRP A 339 -14.98 18.65 45.45
N MET A 340 -15.80 17.61 45.61
CA MET A 340 -15.46 16.42 46.41
C MET A 340 -14.41 15.53 45.74
N GLY A 341 -14.35 15.51 44.40
CA GLY A 341 -13.32 14.77 43.66
C GLY A 341 -11.91 15.37 43.74
N ARG A 342 -11.73 16.58 44.31
CA ARG A 342 -10.42 17.27 44.41
C ARG A 342 -9.76 17.14 45.79
N LEU A 343 -10.43 16.53 46.78
CA LEU A 343 -9.90 16.39 48.13
C LEU A 343 -8.71 15.40 48.15
N PRO A 344 -7.54 15.78 48.69
CA PRO A 344 -6.44 14.85 48.89
C PRO A 344 -6.87 13.73 49.87
N GLY A 345 -6.49 12.48 49.57
CA GLY A 345 -6.86 11.30 50.36
C GLY A 345 -8.26 10.75 50.04
N LEU A 346 -9.32 11.55 50.18
CA LEU A 346 -10.72 11.09 50.03
C LEU A 346 -11.29 11.23 48.60
N GLY A 347 -10.67 12.04 47.75
CA GLY A 347 -11.16 12.31 46.40
C GLY A 347 -11.22 11.07 45.50
N ALA A 348 -10.45 10.02 45.78
CA ALA A 348 -10.48 8.77 45.01
C ALA A 348 -11.83 8.04 45.07
N LEU A 349 -12.62 8.22 46.15
CA LEU A 349 -13.95 7.62 46.30
C LEU A 349 -15.05 8.37 45.52
N PHE A 350 -14.75 9.60 45.08
CA PHE A 350 -15.70 10.49 44.38
C PHE A 350 -15.28 10.73 42.92
N ARG A 351 -14.39 9.87 42.40
CA ARG A 351 -13.89 9.89 41.03
C ARG A 351 -14.05 8.50 40.43
N GLN A 352 -14.50 8.44 39.18
CA GLN A 352 -14.58 7.23 38.40
C GLN A 352 -13.72 7.42 37.15
N LYS A 353 -12.65 6.63 37.05
CA LYS A 353 -11.80 6.55 35.87
C LYS A 353 -12.20 5.31 35.08
N SER A 354 -12.56 5.50 33.82
CA SER A 354 -12.75 4.43 32.84
C SER A 354 -11.72 4.62 31.74
N GLN A 355 -10.85 3.65 31.54
CA GLN A 355 -9.86 3.66 30.47
C GLN A 355 -10.19 2.52 29.50
N THR A 356 -10.48 2.86 28.25
CA THR A 356 -10.77 1.90 27.19
C THR A 356 -9.64 1.97 26.17
N GLN A 357 -8.87 0.89 26.03
CA GLN A 357 -7.86 0.76 25.00
C GLN A 357 -8.38 -0.14 23.89
N VAL A 358 -8.34 0.34 22.65
CA VAL A 358 -8.70 -0.40 21.44
C VAL A 358 -7.45 -0.52 20.59
N LYS A 359 -7.07 -1.76 20.28
CA LYS A 359 -5.99 -2.05 19.33
C LYS A 359 -6.59 -2.57 18.05
N SER A 360 -6.20 -1.99 16.91
CA SER A 360 -6.55 -2.52 15.60
C SER A 360 -5.31 -2.76 14.75
N GLU A 361 -5.35 -3.78 13.91
CA GLU A 361 -4.27 -4.12 12.98
C GLU A 361 -4.84 -4.20 11.56
N LEU A 362 -4.26 -3.44 10.63
CA LEU A 362 -4.63 -3.46 9.22
C LEU A 362 -3.90 -4.63 8.54
N VAL A 363 -4.64 -5.60 8.02
CA VAL A 363 -4.10 -6.78 7.32
C VAL A 363 -4.44 -6.68 5.83
N ILE A 364 -3.43 -6.86 4.98
CA ILE A 364 -3.60 -6.83 3.52
C ILE A 364 -3.28 -8.22 2.96
N LEU A 365 -4.30 -8.89 2.43
CA LEU A 365 -4.18 -10.18 1.77
C LEU A 365 -4.15 -9.98 0.27
N LEU A 366 -3.20 -10.58 -0.42
CA LEU A 366 -3.08 -10.54 -1.88
C LEU A 366 -3.08 -11.94 -2.47
N LYS A 367 -3.79 -12.12 -3.59
CA LYS A 367 -3.82 -13.34 -4.38
C LYS A 367 -3.62 -13.02 -5.86
N PRO A 368 -2.38 -13.15 -6.38
CA PRO A 368 -2.16 -13.08 -7.81
C PRO A 368 -2.60 -14.38 -8.49
N LYS A 369 -3.11 -14.29 -9.71
CA LYS A 369 -3.45 -15.42 -10.58
C LYS A 369 -3.01 -15.11 -12.00
N VAL A 370 -2.06 -15.88 -12.55
CA VAL A 370 -1.69 -15.77 -13.96
C VAL A 370 -2.87 -16.23 -14.80
N ILE A 371 -3.18 -15.46 -15.84
CA ILE A 371 -4.20 -15.81 -16.83
C ILE A 371 -3.54 -16.09 -18.18
N ASN A 372 -3.83 -17.25 -18.72
CA ASN A 372 -3.60 -17.56 -20.13
C ASN A 372 -4.84 -17.16 -20.93
N ALA A 373 -4.70 -16.90 -22.23
CA ALA A 373 -5.81 -16.43 -23.08
C ALA A 373 -7.07 -17.34 -22.98
N ASP A 374 -6.89 -18.65 -22.82
CA ASP A 374 -7.98 -19.61 -22.61
C ASP A 374 -8.55 -19.60 -21.18
N ALA A 375 -7.75 -19.18 -20.19
CA ALA A 375 -8.16 -19.11 -18.78
C ALA A 375 -9.03 -17.88 -18.48
N MET A 376 -8.86 -16.78 -19.22
CA MET A 376 -9.66 -15.55 -19.06
C MET A 376 -11.15 -15.81 -19.33
N ALA A 377 -11.47 -16.56 -20.38
CA ALA A 377 -12.86 -16.91 -20.71
C ALA A 377 -13.54 -17.70 -19.58
N ASN A 378 -12.80 -18.64 -18.97
CA ASN A 378 -13.30 -19.46 -17.87
C ASN A 378 -13.47 -18.67 -16.57
N ASP A 379 -12.57 -17.73 -16.26
CA ASP A 379 -12.67 -16.90 -15.05
C ASP A 379 -13.81 -15.87 -15.12
N ILE A 380 -14.06 -15.31 -16.31
CA ILE A 380 -15.23 -14.46 -16.57
C ILE A 380 -16.52 -15.29 -16.46
N ALA A 381 -16.53 -16.51 -17.01
CA ALA A 381 -17.67 -17.41 -16.86
C ALA A 381 -17.95 -17.74 -15.39
N ASP A 382 -16.93 -18.07 -14.60
CA ASP A 382 -17.07 -18.38 -13.17
C ASP A 382 -17.58 -17.19 -12.34
N SER A 383 -17.06 -15.99 -12.62
CA SER A 383 -17.53 -14.78 -11.94
C SER A 383 -18.99 -14.44 -12.30
N SER A 384 -19.40 -14.64 -13.56
CA SER A 384 -20.80 -14.50 -13.98
C SER A 384 -21.73 -15.52 -13.31
N LEU A 385 -21.27 -16.75 -13.09
CA LEU A 385 -22.02 -17.80 -12.39
C LEU A 385 -22.19 -17.47 -10.89
N ARG A 386 -21.17 -16.91 -10.25
CA ARG A 386 -21.26 -16.44 -8.85
C ARG A 386 -22.25 -15.28 -8.72
N MET A 387 -22.23 -14.33 -9.66
CA MET A 387 -23.19 -13.23 -9.74
C MET A 387 -24.62 -13.76 -9.91
N GLN A 388 -24.84 -14.75 -10.78
CA GLN A 388 -26.14 -15.38 -10.95
C GLN A 388 -26.63 -16.11 -9.69
N ARG A 389 -25.74 -16.87 -9.01
CA ARG A 389 -26.08 -17.53 -7.74
C ARG A 389 -26.43 -16.53 -6.65
N MET A 390 -25.69 -15.43 -6.55
CA MET A 390 -25.96 -14.36 -5.58
C MET A 390 -27.32 -13.69 -5.86
N ARG A 391 -27.62 -13.45 -7.15
CA ARG A 391 -28.93 -12.91 -7.56
C ARG A 391 -30.09 -13.87 -7.31
N ALA A 392 -29.85 -15.18 -7.35
CA ALA A 392 -30.86 -16.19 -7.03
C ALA A 392 -31.13 -16.30 -5.53
N LEU A 393 -30.18 -15.95 -4.66
CA LEU A 393 -30.33 -15.93 -3.21
C LEU A 393 -31.01 -14.66 -2.68
N LEU A 394 -31.10 -13.62 -3.51
CA LEU A 394 -31.76 -12.34 -3.18
C LEU A 394 -33.22 -12.27 -3.67
N LYS A 395 -33.78 -13.38 -4.17
CA LYS A 395 -35.20 -13.57 -4.44
C LYS A 395 -35.74 -14.63 -3.49
#